data_AF-A0A6I9NYV5-F1
#
_entry.id   AF-A0A6I9NYV5-F1
#
_cell.length_a   1.000
_cell.length_b   1.000
_cell.length_c   1.000
_cell.angle_alpha   90.00
_cell.angle_beta   90.00
_cell.angle_gamma   90.00
#
_symmetry.space_group_name_H-M   'P 1'
#
loop_
_entity.id
_entity.type
_entity.pdbx_description
1 polymer ?
#
loop_
_entity_poly.entity_id
_entity_poly.type
_entity_poly.pdbx_seq_one_letter_code
_entity_poly.pdbx_strand_id
1 'polypeptide(L)'
;MQETFPYRTKALFAFEEIDGVDVCFFGMHVQEYGSECAFPNTRRVYISYLDSIHFFRPRILRTAVYHEILIGYLEYVKKLGYAQGHIWACPPSEGDDYIFHCHPQDQKIPKPKRLQEWYRKMLDKAFAERILHDYKVRIRIRKRSVVMLPFG
;
A
#
# COMPACT_ATOMS: atom_id res chain seq x y z
N MET A 1 22.92 -18.88 -10.27
CA MET A 1 21.60 -18.25 -10.06
C MET A 1 21.71 -17.42 -8.80
N GLN A 2 21.24 -16.18 -8.79
CA GLN A 2 21.18 -15.42 -7.55
C GLN A 2 20.02 -16.00 -6.73
N GLU A 3 20.33 -16.67 -5.62
CA GLU A 3 19.35 -17.49 -4.87
C GLU A 3 18.33 -16.66 -4.09
N THR A 4 18.58 -15.36 -3.91
CA THR A 4 17.69 -14.46 -3.17
C THR A 4 17.72 -13.03 -3.74
N PHE A 5 16.58 -12.35 -3.63
CA PHE A 5 16.45 -10.93 -3.99
C PHE A 5 16.51 -10.07 -2.73
N PRO A 6 17.61 -9.32 -2.48
CA PRO A 6 17.70 -8.50 -1.29
C PRO A 6 16.70 -7.34 -1.34
N TYR A 7 16.04 -7.07 -0.22
CA TYR A 7 15.16 -5.93 -0.02
C TYR A 7 15.30 -5.37 1.39
N ARG A 8 14.89 -4.11 1.56
CA ARG A 8 14.69 -3.51 2.87
C ARG A 8 13.21 -3.54 3.21
N THR A 9 12.87 -4.02 4.40
CA THR A 9 11.53 -3.86 4.95
C THR A 9 11.44 -2.56 5.75
N LYS A 10 10.32 -1.84 5.65
CA LYS A 10 10.01 -0.68 6.48
C LYS A 10 8.59 -0.78 7.00
N ALA A 11 8.38 -0.36 8.25
CA ALA A 11 7.08 -0.14 8.84
C ALA A 11 6.89 1.35 9.07
N LEU A 12 5.75 1.89 8.65
CA LEU A 12 5.39 3.31 8.80
C LEU A 12 4.02 3.39 9.45
N PHE A 13 3.87 4.34 10.37
CA PHE A 13 2.61 4.62 11.05
C PHE A 13 2.31 6.12 11.00
N ALA A 14 1.04 6.48 10.90
CA ALA A 14 0.59 7.86 10.98
C ALA A 14 -0.30 8.07 12.20
N PHE A 15 -0.08 9.20 12.84
CA PHE A 15 -0.74 9.62 14.07
C PHE A 15 -1.46 10.93 13.83
N GLU A 16 -2.64 11.09 14.43
CA GLU A 16 -3.39 12.33 14.48
C GLU A 16 -3.60 12.71 15.95
N GLU A 17 -3.29 13.95 16.31
CA GLU A 17 -3.61 14.48 17.64
C GLU A 17 -5.11 14.80 17.70
N ILE A 18 -5.83 14.12 18.59
CA ILE A 18 -7.25 14.32 18.83
C ILE A 18 -7.44 14.66 20.31
N ASP A 19 -7.96 15.85 20.59
CA ASP A 19 -8.24 16.31 21.95
C ASP A 19 -7.00 16.21 22.88
N GLY A 20 -5.80 16.48 22.33
CA GLY A 20 -4.52 16.42 23.03
C GLY A 20 -3.91 15.02 23.16
N VAL A 21 -4.44 14.01 22.45
CA VAL A 21 -3.97 12.62 22.50
C VAL A 21 -3.62 12.12 21.09
N ASP A 22 -2.46 11.49 20.94
CA ASP A 22 -2.04 10.87 19.68
C ASP A 22 -2.83 9.58 19.41
N VAL A 23 -3.49 9.54 18.25
CA VAL A 23 -4.21 8.37 17.75
C VAL A 23 -3.50 7.80 16.53
N CYS A 24 -2.95 6.60 16.67
CA CYS A 24 -2.40 5.85 15.53
C CYS A 24 -3.54 5.31 14.66
N PHE A 25 -3.71 5.86 13.47
CA PHE A 25 -4.90 5.61 12.64
C PHE A 25 -4.60 4.92 11.30
N PHE A 26 -3.32 4.79 10.96
CA PHE A 26 -2.85 4.18 9.70
C PHE A 26 -1.50 3.51 9.89
N GLY A 27 -1.33 2.33 9.30
CA GLY A 27 -0.08 1.57 9.30
C GLY A 27 0.20 0.98 7.92
N MET A 28 1.47 0.91 7.55
CA MET A 28 1.91 0.33 6.27
C MET A 28 3.27 -0.36 6.40
N HIS A 29 3.36 -1.57 5.88
CA HIS A 29 4.61 -2.30 5.68
C HIS A 29 4.96 -2.36 4.20
N VAL A 30 6.20 -2.06 3.86
CA VAL A 30 6.71 -2.07 2.48
C VAL A 30 7.99 -2.88 2.36
N GLN A 31 8.20 -3.46 1.18
CA GLN A 31 9.45 -4.05 0.72
C GLN A 31 10.04 -3.17 -0.39
N GLU A 32 11.28 -2.72 -0.19
CA GLU A 32 12.01 -1.87 -1.13
C GLU A 32 13.21 -2.64 -1.71
N TYR A 33 13.17 -2.95 -3.00
CA TYR A 33 14.22 -3.62 -3.75
C TYR A 33 15.08 -2.56 -4.46
N GLY A 34 16.28 -2.33 -3.94
CA GLY A 34 17.18 -1.25 -4.39
C GLY A 34 17.84 -1.49 -5.75
N SER A 35 18.81 -0.64 -6.10
CA SER A 35 19.62 -0.77 -7.33
C SER A 35 20.45 -2.05 -7.36
N GLU A 36 20.95 -2.48 -6.20
CA GLU A 36 21.79 -3.68 -6.05
C GLU A 36 20.99 -4.99 -6.13
N CYS A 37 19.66 -4.90 -6.13
CA CYS A 37 18.82 -6.07 -6.35
C CYS A 37 18.82 -6.41 -7.85
N ALA A 38 19.04 -7.67 -8.20
CA ALA A 38 19.05 -8.08 -9.59
C ALA A 38 17.66 -8.07 -10.23
N PHE A 39 17.64 -8.13 -11.56
CA PHE A 39 16.42 -8.37 -12.33
C PHE A 39 15.80 -9.73 -11.90
N PRO A 40 14.46 -9.84 -11.74
CA PRO A 40 13.46 -8.85 -12.12
C PRO A 40 13.18 -7.75 -11.11
N ASN A 41 13.81 -7.73 -9.93
CA ASN A 41 13.37 -6.92 -8.78
C ASN A 41 14.03 -5.55 -8.62
N THR A 42 15.09 -5.28 -9.38
CA THR A 42 15.81 -4.00 -9.31
C THR A 42 14.87 -2.79 -9.35
N ARG A 43 15.07 -1.86 -8.41
CA ARG A 43 14.33 -0.58 -8.33
C ARG A 43 12.81 -0.75 -8.25
N ARG A 44 12.32 -1.71 -7.46
CA ARG A 44 10.88 -1.94 -7.21
C ARG A 44 10.50 -1.71 -5.76
N VAL A 45 9.26 -1.29 -5.54
CA VAL A 45 8.64 -1.28 -4.21
C VAL A 45 7.37 -2.11 -4.20
N TYR A 46 7.08 -2.75 -3.07
CA TYR A 46 5.87 -3.53 -2.84
C TYR A 46 5.24 -3.14 -1.51
N ILE A 47 3.94 -2.86 -1.50
CA ILE A 47 3.17 -2.66 -0.26
C ILE A 47 2.73 -4.05 0.21
N SER A 48 3.33 -4.51 1.31
CA SER A 48 3.07 -5.84 1.88
C SER A 48 1.78 -5.85 2.68
N TYR A 49 1.62 -4.88 3.57
CA TYR A 49 0.43 -4.71 4.39
C TYR A 49 0.11 -3.23 4.49
N LEU A 50 -1.19 -2.93 4.50
CA LEU A 50 -1.73 -1.61 4.80
C LEU A 50 -2.98 -1.81 5.61
N ASP A 51 -3.10 -1.07 6.70
CA ASP A 51 -4.22 -1.16 7.60
C ASP A 51 -4.56 0.21 8.20
N SER A 52 -5.76 0.34 8.76
CA SER A 52 -6.21 1.62 9.31
C SER A 52 -7.32 1.44 10.34
N ILE A 53 -7.34 2.32 11.35
CA ILE A 53 -8.49 2.49 12.23
C ILE A 53 -9.25 3.75 11.82
N HIS A 54 -10.57 3.64 11.76
CA HIS A 54 -11.44 4.61 11.08
C HIS A 54 -11.73 5.92 11.86
N PHE A 55 -10.99 6.21 12.93
CA PHE A 55 -11.26 7.30 13.89
C PHE A 55 -10.80 8.70 13.47
N PHE A 56 -10.08 8.84 12.35
CA PHE A 56 -9.55 10.13 11.86
C PHE A 56 -10.58 11.28 11.86
N ARG A 57 -10.20 12.49 12.29
CA ARG A 57 -11.08 13.66 12.45
C ARG A 57 -10.59 14.90 11.67
N PRO A 58 -11.39 15.45 10.72
CA PRO A 58 -12.78 15.11 10.46
C PRO A 58 -12.94 13.89 9.56
N ARG A 59 -13.97 13.07 9.84
CA ARG A 59 -14.23 11.80 9.12
C ARG A 59 -14.30 11.94 7.60
N ILE A 60 -14.76 13.09 7.10
CA ILE A 60 -14.89 13.36 5.66
C ILE A 60 -13.54 13.42 4.93
N LEU A 61 -12.45 13.74 5.65
CA LEU A 61 -11.11 13.85 5.07
C LEU A 61 -10.30 12.57 5.18
N ARG A 62 -10.73 11.61 6.00
CA ARG A 62 -9.99 10.37 6.29
C ARG A 62 -9.47 9.65 5.05
N THR A 63 -10.33 9.43 4.05
CA THR A 63 -9.92 8.76 2.82
C THR A 63 -8.93 9.59 2.00
N ALA A 64 -9.10 10.92 1.97
CA ALA A 64 -8.15 11.79 1.28
C ALA A 64 -6.76 11.70 1.94
N VAL A 65 -6.70 11.72 3.28
CA VAL A 65 -5.43 11.60 4.02
C VAL A 65 -4.73 10.27 3.77
N TYR A 66 -5.46 9.14 3.77
CA TYR A 66 -4.87 7.85 3.39
C TYR A 66 -4.28 7.87 1.97
N HIS A 67 -4.96 8.51 1.02
CA HIS A 67 -4.44 8.67 -0.32
C HIS A 67 -3.18 9.55 -0.32
N GLU A 68 -3.16 10.67 0.38
CA GLU A 68 -1.96 11.54 0.46
C GLU A 68 -0.74 10.79 1.00
N ILE A 69 -0.91 9.94 2.03
CA ILE A 69 0.20 9.14 2.57
C ILE A 69 0.76 8.19 1.50
N LEU A 70 -0.11 7.49 0.78
CA LEU A 70 0.28 6.56 -0.29
C LEU A 70 0.94 7.28 -1.47
N ILE A 71 0.36 8.40 -1.89
CA ILE A 71 0.86 9.22 -3.00
C ILE A 71 2.22 9.82 -2.62
N GLY A 72 2.35 10.35 -1.41
CA GLY A 72 3.61 10.87 -0.89
C GLY A 72 4.69 9.81 -0.81
N TYR A 73 4.34 8.57 -0.41
CA TYR A 73 5.27 7.45 -0.47
C TYR A 73 5.74 7.14 -1.91
N LEU A 74 4.81 7.08 -2.86
CA LEU A 74 5.14 6.85 -4.28
C LEU A 74 6.02 7.96 -4.87
N GLU A 75 5.74 9.22 -4.52
CA GLU A 75 6.55 10.37 -4.92
C GLU A 75 7.95 10.29 -4.32
N TYR A 76 8.05 9.96 -3.03
CA TYR A 76 9.33 9.82 -2.32
C TYR A 76 10.21 8.74 -2.95
N VAL A 77 9.69 7.53 -3.16
CA VAL A 77 10.49 6.44 -3.75
C VAL A 77 10.82 6.71 -5.21
N LYS A 78 9.95 7.42 -5.96
CA LYS A 78 10.28 7.90 -7.31
C LYS A 78 11.49 8.85 -7.27
N LYS A 79 11.54 9.80 -6.33
CA LYS A 79 12.67 10.73 -6.15
C LYS A 79 13.98 9.98 -5.81
N LEU A 80 13.89 8.86 -5.08
CA LEU A 80 15.03 7.97 -4.81
C LEU A 80 15.43 7.08 -6.01
N GLY A 81 14.70 7.14 -7.13
CA GLY A 81 15.00 6.38 -8.33
C GLY A 81 14.44 4.96 -8.36
N TYR A 82 13.41 4.65 -7.56
CA TYR A 82 12.60 3.45 -7.77
C TYR A 82 11.71 3.66 -9.00
N ALA A 83 11.62 2.64 -9.84
CA ALA A 83 10.97 2.75 -11.15
C ALA A 83 9.54 2.20 -11.14
N GLN A 84 9.23 1.21 -10.29
CA GLN A 84 7.94 0.52 -10.31
C GLN A 84 7.41 0.23 -8.89
N GLY A 85 6.14 0.57 -8.66
CA GLY A 85 5.41 0.23 -7.44
C GLY A 85 4.40 -0.90 -7.66
N HIS A 86 4.27 -1.78 -6.67
CA HIS A 86 3.38 -2.93 -6.72
C HIS A 86 2.44 -2.92 -5.52
N ILE A 87 1.14 -3.08 -5.80
CA ILE A 87 0.08 -3.16 -4.79
C ILE A 87 -0.73 -4.41 -5.08
N TRP A 88 -0.92 -5.24 -4.06
CA TRP A 88 -1.92 -6.30 -4.11
C TRP A 88 -3.17 -5.87 -3.35
N ALA A 89 -4.21 -5.50 -4.08
CA ALA A 89 -5.49 -5.10 -3.50
C ALA A 89 -6.28 -6.32 -2.99
N CYS A 90 -5.86 -6.85 -1.84
CA CYS A 90 -6.53 -7.95 -1.14
C CYS A 90 -7.06 -7.41 0.20
N PRO A 91 -8.39 -7.41 0.44
CA PRO A 91 -8.89 -7.12 1.77
C PRO A 91 -8.60 -8.31 2.71
N PRO A 92 -8.52 -8.08 4.04
CA PRO A 92 -8.41 -9.15 5.02
C PRO A 92 -9.63 -10.08 4.97
N SER A 93 -9.44 -11.33 5.39
CA SER A 93 -10.55 -12.26 5.59
C SER A 93 -11.36 -11.82 6.81
N GLU A 94 -12.57 -12.34 6.95
CA GLU A 94 -13.39 -12.08 8.14
C GLU A 94 -12.68 -12.61 9.40
N GLY A 95 -12.45 -11.73 10.38
CA GLY A 95 -11.74 -12.04 11.61
C GLY A 95 -10.21 -11.89 11.55
N ASP A 96 -9.63 -11.59 10.37
CA ASP A 96 -8.19 -11.32 10.24
C ASP A 96 -7.90 -9.82 10.42
N ASP A 97 -6.87 -9.51 11.21
CA ASP A 97 -6.30 -8.16 11.33
C ASP A 97 -4.93 -8.12 10.63
N TYR A 98 -4.67 -7.10 9.80
CA TYR A 98 -3.37 -6.98 9.13
C TYR A 98 -2.30 -6.37 10.02
N ILE A 99 -2.61 -5.25 10.68
CA ILE A 99 -1.66 -4.52 11.54
C ILE A 99 -2.31 -4.19 12.88
N PHE A 100 -3.53 -3.63 12.87
CA PHE A 100 -4.19 -3.19 14.09
C PHE A 100 -5.07 -4.30 14.66
N HIS A 101 -4.72 -4.78 15.84
CA HIS A 101 -5.50 -5.80 16.52
C HIS A 101 -6.87 -5.26 16.97
N CYS A 102 -7.93 -6.04 16.73
CA CYS A 102 -9.31 -5.75 17.13
C CYS A 102 -9.87 -4.46 16.56
N HIS A 103 -10.24 -4.48 15.27
CA HIS A 103 -10.94 -3.37 14.63
C HIS A 103 -12.29 -3.03 15.31
N PRO A 104 -12.71 -1.75 15.29
CA PRO A 104 -14.04 -1.35 15.76
C PRO A 104 -15.15 -2.14 15.05
N GLN A 105 -16.16 -2.59 15.80
CA GLN A 105 -17.21 -3.47 15.26
C GLN A 105 -18.02 -2.83 14.12
N ASP A 106 -18.13 -1.50 14.10
CA ASP A 106 -18.81 -0.74 13.05
C ASP A 106 -17.88 -0.37 11.87
N GLN A 107 -16.59 -0.68 11.95
CA GLN A 107 -15.64 -0.53 10.85
C GLN A 107 -15.79 -1.66 9.83
N LYS A 108 -16.46 -1.35 8.72
CA LYS A 108 -16.67 -2.31 7.62
C LYS A 108 -15.41 -2.55 6.80
N ILE A 109 -15.02 -3.82 6.65
CA ILE A 109 -13.98 -4.25 5.71
C ILE A 109 -14.50 -4.08 4.27
N PRO A 110 -13.76 -3.41 3.37
CA PRO A 110 -14.20 -3.23 1.98
C PRO A 110 -14.17 -4.55 1.21
N LYS A 111 -15.23 -4.83 0.43
CA LYS A 111 -15.23 -5.92 -0.55
C LYS A 111 -14.16 -5.69 -1.63
N PRO A 112 -13.63 -6.75 -2.28
CA PRO A 112 -12.53 -6.62 -3.25
C PRO A 112 -12.73 -5.55 -4.33
N LYS A 113 -13.93 -5.45 -4.92
CA LYS A 113 -14.25 -4.44 -5.94
C LYS A 113 -14.12 -3.00 -5.39
N ARG A 114 -14.61 -2.76 -4.17
CA ARG A 114 -14.54 -1.45 -3.53
C ARG A 114 -13.09 -1.06 -3.21
N LEU A 115 -12.28 -2.02 -2.76
CA LEU A 115 -10.86 -1.79 -2.49
C LEU A 115 -10.08 -1.49 -3.78
N GLN A 116 -10.38 -2.19 -4.88
CA GLN A 116 -9.79 -1.90 -6.19
C GLN A 116 -10.14 -0.50 -6.69
N GLU A 117 -11.41 -0.08 -6.55
CA GLU A 117 -11.85 1.27 -6.90
C GLU A 117 -11.21 2.33 -6.01
N TRP A 118 -10.99 2.02 -4.72
CA TRP A 118 -10.30 2.90 -3.79
C TRP A 118 -8.86 3.17 -4.23
N TYR A 119 -8.08 2.13 -4.53
CA TYR A 119 -6.74 2.28 -5.07
C TYR A 119 -6.73 2.98 -6.44
N ARG A 120 -7.71 2.69 -7.31
CA ARG A 120 -7.82 3.37 -8.61
C ARG A 120 -7.95 4.88 -8.44
N LYS A 121 -8.84 5.34 -7.56
CA LYS A 121 -9.00 6.77 -7.25
C LYS A 121 -7.71 7.41 -6.74
N MET A 122 -6.97 6.71 -5.88
CA MET A 122 -5.66 7.17 -5.40
C MET A 122 -4.65 7.31 -6.56
N LEU A 123 -4.56 6.29 -7.43
CA LEU A 123 -3.64 6.29 -8.57
C LEU A 123 -4.02 7.32 -9.63
N ASP A 124 -5.32 7.56 -9.86
CA ASP A 124 -5.82 8.62 -10.75
C ASP A 124 -5.39 10.00 -10.28
N LYS A 125 -5.46 10.26 -8.96
CA LYS A 125 -4.95 11.50 -8.36
C LYS A 125 -3.43 11.63 -8.56
N ALA A 126 -2.67 10.57 -8.26
CA ALA A 126 -1.22 10.57 -8.44
C ALA A 126 -0.80 10.77 -9.90
N PHE A 127 -1.59 10.26 -10.86
CA PHE A 127 -1.38 10.48 -12.28
C PHE A 127 -1.66 11.93 -12.67
N ALA A 128 -2.77 12.51 -12.21
CA ALA A 128 -3.11 13.91 -12.44
C ALA A 128 -2.04 14.88 -11.89
N GLU A 129 -1.44 14.54 -10.76
CA GLU A 129 -0.34 15.28 -10.12
C GLU A 129 1.05 14.99 -10.73
N ARG A 130 1.13 14.19 -11.81
CA ARG A 130 2.37 13.81 -12.51
C ARG A 130 3.38 13.05 -11.63
N ILE A 131 2.91 12.47 -10.54
CA ILE A 131 3.70 11.59 -9.68
C ILE A 131 3.85 10.23 -10.37
N LEU A 132 2.77 9.68 -10.91
CA LEU A 132 2.80 8.47 -11.74
C LEU A 132 2.79 8.80 -13.23
N HIS A 133 3.50 7.99 -14.02
CA HIS A 133 3.48 8.08 -15.48
C HIS A 133 2.36 7.24 -16.10
N ASP A 134 2.08 6.06 -15.55
CA ASP A 134 0.99 5.16 -15.95
C ASP A 134 0.78 4.12 -14.83
N TYR A 135 -0.36 3.44 -14.82
CA TYR A 135 -0.57 2.25 -13.99
C TYR A 135 -1.43 1.22 -14.74
N LYS A 136 -1.11 -0.06 -14.55
CA LYS A 136 -1.84 -1.18 -15.18
C LYS A 136 -2.43 -2.08 -14.12
N VAL A 137 -3.75 -2.26 -14.17
CA VAL A 137 -4.44 -3.22 -13.31
C VAL A 137 -4.35 -4.61 -13.94
N ARG A 138 -3.71 -5.56 -13.26
CA ARG A 138 -3.71 -6.97 -13.66
C ARG A 138 -4.70 -7.74 -12.79
N ILE A 139 -5.77 -8.25 -13.39
CA ILE A 139 -6.69 -9.19 -12.73
C ILE A 139 -6.07 -10.57 -12.82
N ARG A 140 -5.62 -11.12 -11.69
CA ARG A 140 -5.12 -12.49 -11.61
C ARG A 140 -6.15 -13.34 -10.87
N ILE A 141 -6.91 -14.14 -11.63
CA ILE A 141 -7.62 -15.29 -11.06
C ILE A 141 -6.54 -16.28 -10.62
N ARG A 142 -6.60 -16.81 -9.39
CA ARG A 142 -5.67 -17.85 -8.88
C ARG A 142 -5.71 -19.09 -9.82
N LYS A 143 -5.06 -19.03 -10.97
CA LYS A 143 -4.69 -20.20 -11.77
C LYS A 143 -3.33 -20.65 -11.27
N ARG A 144 -3.19 -21.97 -11.10
CA ARG A 144 -2.06 -22.75 -10.53
C ARG A 144 -0.73 -22.62 -11.28
N SER A 145 -0.43 -21.45 -11.84
CA SER A 145 0.80 -21.16 -12.54
C SER A 145 1.50 -20.04 -11.76
N VAL A 146 2.60 -20.38 -11.12
CA VAL A 146 3.56 -19.44 -10.53
C VAL A 146 4.18 -18.64 -11.69
N VAL A 147 3.42 -17.67 -12.23
CA VAL A 147 4.07 -16.51 -12.84
C VAL A 147 4.81 -15.87 -11.68
N MET A 148 6.15 -15.89 -11.75
CA MET A 148 7.02 -15.05 -10.94
C MET A 148 6.43 -13.65 -11.02
N LEU A 149 5.67 -13.26 -10.00
CA LEU A 149 5.72 -11.88 -9.57
C LEU A 149 7.21 -11.64 -9.30
N PRO A 150 7.72 -10.40 -9.44
CA PRO A 150 9.11 -10.14 -9.03
C PRO A 150 9.43 -10.76 -7.64
N PHE A 151 8.43 -10.94 -6.79
CA PHE A 151 8.54 -11.46 -5.44
C PHE A 151 8.55 -13.01 -5.31
N GLY A 152 9.10 -13.74 -6.29
CA GLY A 152 9.25 -15.21 -6.26
C GLY A 152 10.70 -15.66 -6.21
#